data_AF-A0A965IUX4-F1
#
_entry.id   AF-A0A965IUX4-F1
#
_cell.length_a   1.000
_cell.length_b   1.000
_cell.length_c   1.000
_cell.angle_alpha   90.00
_cell.angle_beta   90.00
_cell.angle_gamma   90.00
#
_symmetry.space_group_name_H-M   'P 1'
#
loop_
_entity.id
_entity.type
_entity.pdbx_description
1 polymer ?
#
loop_
_entity_poly.entity_id
_entity_poly.type
_entity_poly.pdbx_seq_one_letter_code
_entity_poly.pdbx_strand_id
1 'polypeptide(L)'
;MAFGFGRKKKDGAPADAEVFPALATIEPREHVRVKGQIFKLKTRPSQGMPALEVTLVDDTGSVTVVWSGRRSIGGVGLGRRIIIEGVPMKGPRGLTFTNPSYELL
;
A
#
# COMPACT_ATOMS: atom_id res chain seq x y z
N MET A 1 -15.68 -25.16 -25.10
CA MET A 1 -14.89 -24.03 -24.55
C MET A 1 -15.48 -22.74 -25.08
N ALA A 2 -16.05 -21.90 -24.21
CA ALA A 2 -16.45 -20.53 -24.55
C ALA A 2 -16.33 -19.70 -23.26
N PHE A 3 -15.33 -18.84 -23.20
CA PHE A 3 -15.09 -17.92 -22.10
C PHE A 3 -15.97 -16.67 -22.28
N GLY A 4 -17.05 -16.59 -21.51
CA GLY A 4 -17.79 -15.34 -21.32
C GLY A 4 -17.31 -14.65 -20.05
N PHE A 5 -16.39 -13.69 -20.16
CA PHE A 5 -16.02 -12.84 -19.03
C PHE A 5 -17.18 -11.89 -18.71
N GLY A 6 -17.83 -12.15 -17.58
CA GLY A 6 -18.95 -11.39 -17.05
C GLY A 6 -18.60 -9.92 -16.79
N ARG A 7 -19.61 -9.08 -17.02
CA ARG A 7 -19.61 -7.62 -16.96
C ARG A 7 -18.91 -7.08 -15.70
N LYS A 8 -18.06 -6.06 -15.85
CA LYS A 8 -17.69 -5.17 -14.74
C LYS A 8 -18.95 -4.45 -14.24
N LYS A 9 -19.37 -4.79 -13.02
CA LYS A 9 -20.38 -4.03 -12.28
C LYS A 9 -19.75 -2.70 -11.89
N LYS A 10 -20.14 -1.62 -12.59
CA LYS A 10 -19.80 -0.25 -12.22
C LYS A 10 -20.77 0.14 -11.10
N ASP A 11 -20.51 -0.38 -9.89
CA ASP A 11 -21.21 0.09 -8.71
C ASP A 11 -20.83 1.57 -8.53
N GLY A 12 -21.83 2.45 -8.64
CA GLY A 12 -21.66 3.89 -8.53
C GLY A 12 -20.99 4.23 -7.20
N ALA A 13 -19.75 4.68 -7.27
CA ALA A 13 -19.10 5.30 -6.13
C ALA A 13 -19.83 6.62 -5.83
N PRO A 14 -20.07 6.95 -4.55
CA PRO A 14 -20.62 8.25 -4.17
C PRO A 14 -19.70 9.38 -4.69
N ALA A 15 -20.30 10.52 -5.03
CA ALA A 15 -19.66 11.64 -5.72
C ALA A 15 -18.48 12.30 -4.96
N ASP A 16 -18.22 11.87 -3.73
CA ASP A 16 -17.16 12.36 -2.84
C ASP A 16 -16.08 11.30 -2.57
N ALA A 17 -16.09 10.18 -3.31
CA ALA A 17 -15.11 9.10 -3.13
C ALA A 17 -13.73 9.56 -3.60
N GLU A 18 -12.83 9.82 -2.65
CA GLU A 18 -11.44 10.08 -2.93
C GLU A 18 -10.85 8.98 -3.83
N VAL A 19 -10.33 9.39 -4.99
CA VAL A 19 -9.79 8.49 -6.00
C VAL A 19 -8.30 8.28 -5.72
N PHE A 20 -7.93 7.05 -5.42
CA PHE A 20 -6.54 6.64 -5.28
C PHE A 20 -6.04 6.04 -6.61
N PRO A 21 -4.80 6.34 -7.04
CA PRO A 21 -4.21 5.67 -8.19
C PRO A 21 -4.00 4.19 -7.90
N ALA A 22 -4.02 3.39 -8.97
CA ALA A 22 -3.66 1.99 -8.93
C ALA A 22 -2.20 1.84 -8.47
N LEU A 23 -1.91 0.86 -7.61
CA LEU A 23 -0.54 0.64 -7.13
C LEU A 23 0.44 0.36 -8.28
N ALA A 24 -0.02 -0.29 -9.34
CA ALA A 24 0.80 -0.59 -10.51
C ALA A 24 1.17 0.64 -11.36
N THR A 25 0.47 1.77 -11.21
CA THR A 25 0.68 2.98 -12.02
C THR A 25 1.43 4.08 -11.27
N ILE A 26 1.90 3.80 -10.06
CA ILE A 26 2.65 4.78 -9.26
C ILE A 26 4.04 4.94 -9.86
N GLU A 27 4.48 6.20 -10.00
CA GLU A 27 5.85 6.53 -10.36
C GLU A 27 6.70 6.85 -9.12
N PRO A 28 7.99 6.47 -9.10
CA PRO A 28 8.88 6.82 -8.00
C PRO A 28 9.16 8.33 -8.00
N ARG A 29 9.55 8.84 -6.82
CA ARG A 29 9.95 10.25 -6.61
C ARG A 29 8.83 11.28 -6.80
N GLU A 30 7.57 10.83 -6.90
CA GLU A 30 6.40 11.69 -6.90
C GLU A 30 5.64 11.55 -5.58
N HIS A 31 5.10 12.65 -5.07
CA HIS A 31 4.26 12.61 -3.88
C HIS A 31 2.89 12.04 -4.25
N VAL A 32 2.50 10.94 -3.61
CA VAL A 32 1.29 10.20 -3.94
C VAL A 32 0.60 9.69 -2.69
N ARG A 33 -0.73 9.63 -2.78
CA ARG A 33 -1.61 9.05 -1.77
C ARG A 33 -2.26 7.81 -2.34
N VAL A 34 -2.13 6.68 -1.66
CA VAL A 34 -2.51 5.35 -2.17
C VAL A 34 -3.31 4.59 -1.14
N LYS A 35 -4.23 3.76 -1.60
CA LYS A 35 -5.06 2.91 -0.74
C LYS A 35 -4.82 1.45 -1.08
N GLY A 36 -4.70 0.62 -0.07
CA GLY A 36 -4.61 -0.81 -0.27
C GLY A 36 -4.82 -1.61 1.00
N GLN A 37 -4.70 -2.93 0.88
CA GLN A 37 -4.83 -3.89 1.96
C GLN A 37 -3.46 -4.40 2.39
N ILE A 38 -3.25 -4.51 3.70
CA ILE A 38 -2.03 -5.08 4.27
C ILE A 38 -2.06 -6.59 4.01
N PHE A 39 -1.19 -7.05 3.10
CA PHE A 39 -1.08 -8.46 2.74
C PHE A 39 0.01 -9.18 3.54
N LYS A 40 1.07 -8.45 3.90
CA LYS A 40 2.22 -9.01 4.61
C LYS A 40 2.76 -8.01 5.60
N LEU A 41 3.19 -8.50 6.75
CA LEU A 41 3.78 -7.70 7.81
C LEU A 41 5.00 -8.45 8.37
N LYS A 42 6.14 -7.77 8.44
CA LYS A 42 7.40 -8.32 8.94
C LYS A 42 8.16 -7.26 9.72
N THR A 43 8.69 -7.63 10.87
CA THR A 43 9.70 -6.82 11.56
C THR A 43 11.08 -7.33 11.19
N ARG A 44 11.99 -6.45 10.76
CA ARG A 44 13.39 -6.79 10.49
C ARG A 44 14.32 -5.82 11.20
N PRO A 45 15.49 -6.24 11.69
CA PRO A 45 16.53 -5.30 12.08
C PRO A 45 17.05 -4.56 10.84
N SER A 46 17.15 -3.24 10.93
CA SER A 46 17.68 -2.32 9.93
C SER A 46 18.53 -1.27 10.64
N GLN A 47 19.82 -1.18 10.29
CA GLN A 47 20.76 -0.21 10.89
C GLN A 47 20.78 -0.26 12.44
N GLY A 48 20.73 -1.46 13.03
CA GLY A 48 20.73 -1.64 14.48
C GLY A 48 19.40 -1.34 15.19
N MET A 49 18.38 -0.86 14.46
CA MET A 49 17.03 -0.58 14.98
C MET A 49 15.99 -1.52 14.33
N PRO A 50 14.85 -1.80 14.98
CA PRO A 50 13.77 -2.53 14.32
C PRO A 50 13.16 -1.69 13.19
N ALA A 51 12.71 -2.34 12.12
CA ALA A 51 11.92 -1.74 11.06
C ALA A 51 10.69 -2.61 10.79
N LEU A 52 9.52 -1.97 10.78
CA LEU A 52 8.26 -2.58 10.40
C LEU A 52 8.11 -2.46 8.90
N GLU A 53 8.13 -3.60 8.22
CA GLU A 53 7.93 -3.68 6.79
C GLU A 53 6.55 -4.28 6.50
N VAL A 54 5.79 -3.59 5.66
CA VAL A 54 4.45 -3.96 5.25
C VAL A 54 4.39 -4.05 3.73
N THR A 55 3.77 -5.11 3.20
CA THR A 55 3.38 -5.16 1.79
C THR A 55 1.92 -4.76 1.70
N LEU A 56 1.66 -3.68 0.96
CA LEU A 56 0.33 -3.21 0.63
C LEU A 56 -0.04 -3.71 -0.76
N VAL A 57 -1.26 -4.21 -0.94
CA VAL A 57 -1.76 -4.70 -2.23
C VAL A 57 -3.10 -4.04 -2.57
N ASP A 58 -3.36 -3.90 -3.85
CA ASP A 58 -4.67 -3.61 -4.43
C ASP A 58 -4.96 -4.61 -5.57
N ASP A 59 -6.01 -4.36 -6.36
CA ASP A 59 -6.36 -5.23 -7.49
C ASP A 59 -5.36 -5.17 -8.66
N THR A 60 -4.37 -4.27 -8.60
CA THR A 60 -3.46 -3.98 -9.71
C THR A 60 -2.01 -4.37 -9.42
N GLY A 61 -1.59 -4.32 -8.16
CA GLY A 61 -0.19 -4.57 -7.80
C GLY A 61 0.09 -4.48 -6.32
N SER A 62 1.36 -4.24 -6.00
CA SER A 62 1.83 -4.17 -4.62
C SER A 62 2.94 -3.15 -4.44
N VAL A 63 2.97 -2.50 -3.28
CA VAL A 63 4.06 -1.63 -2.83
C VAL A 63 4.56 -2.07 -1.46
N THR A 64 5.78 -1.70 -1.14
CA THR A 64 6.35 -1.91 0.19
C THR A 64 6.26 -0.62 1.00
N VAL A 65 5.97 -0.73 2.28
CA VAL A 65 5.99 0.37 3.23
C VAL A 65 6.90 0.00 4.40
N VAL A 66 7.83 0.88 4.76
CA VAL A 66 8.79 0.66 5.83
C VAL A 66 8.68 1.77 6.85
N TRP A 67 8.43 1.43 8.12
CA TRP A 67 8.59 2.33 9.25
C TRP A 67 9.81 1.92 10.08
N SER A 68 10.86 2.74 10.01
CA SER A 68 12.09 2.58 10.77
C SER A 68 11.87 2.87 12.26
N GLY A 69 12.61 2.20 13.14
CA GLY A 69 12.48 2.32 14.59
C GLY A 69 11.22 1.68 15.18
N ARG A 70 10.33 1.11 14.35
CA ARG A 70 9.06 0.52 14.78
C ARG A 70 9.07 -1.00 14.67
N ARG A 71 8.53 -1.68 15.68
CA ARG A 71 8.24 -3.12 15.63
C ARG A 71 6.80 -3.38 15.18
N SER A 72 5.90 -2.49 15.56
CA SER A 72 4.47 -2.48 15.25
C SER A 72 3.93 -1.05 15.28
N ILE A 73 2.76 -0.86 14.68
CA ILE A 73 1.98 0.37 14.73
C ILE A 73 0.53 -0.04 15.03
N GLY A 74 -0.12 0.63 15.99
CA GLY A 74 -1.51 0.32 16.34
C GLY A 74 -2.44 0.45 15.13
N GLY A 75 -3.29 -0.55 14.89
CA GLY A 75 -4.22 -0.59 13.76
C GLY A 75 -3.62 -0.99 12.41
N VAL A 76 -2.29 -0.99 12.26
CA VAL A 76 -1.58 -1.52 11.08
C VAL A 76 -1.39 -3.02 11.26
N GLY A 77 -2.30 -3.81 10.69
CA GLY A 77 -2.31 -5.27 10.82
C GLY A 77 -2.77 -5.98 9.56
N LEU A 78 -2.45 -7.28 9.46
CA LEU A 78 -2.82 -8.11 8.30
C LEU A 78 -4.33 -8.01 8.00
N GLY A 79 -4.67 -7.90 6.72
CA GLY A 79 -6.05 -7.80 6.25
C GLY A 79 -6.71 -6.42 6.39
N ARG A 80 -6.12 -5.49 7.16
CA ARG A 80 -6.65 -4.12 7.29
C ARG A 80 -6.37 -3.32 6.02
N ARG A 81 -7.30 -2.44 5.68
CA ARG A 81 -7.09 -1.43 4.63
C ARG A 81 -6.57 -0.15 5.26
N ILE A 82 -5.58 0.46 4.62
CA ILE A 82 -4.98 1.70 5.06
C ILE A 82 -4.74 2.61 3.86
N ILE A 83 -4.67 3.91 4.12
CA ILE A 83 -4.14 4.89 3.17
C ILE A 83 -2.69 5.18 3.55
N ILE A 84 -1.84 5.29 2.54
CA ILE A 84 -0.43 5.66 2.66
C ILE A 84 -0.20 6.91 1.84
N GLU A 85 0.53 7.86 2.39
CA GLU A 85 0.89 9.09 1.69
C GLU A 85 2.37 9.40 1.86
N GLY A 86 3.01 9.72 0.75
CA GLY A 86 4.42 10.09 0.73
C GLY A 86 5.06 9.90 -0.64
N VAL A 87 6.39 9.80 -0.65
CA VAL A 87 7.18 9.68 -1.87
C VAL A 87 7.80 8.28 -1.94
N PRO A 88 7.37 7.42 -2.88
CA PRO A 88 7.93 6.10 -3.04
C PRO A 88 9.27 6.18 -3.78
N MET A 89 10.20 5.32 -3.40
CA MET A 89 11.50 5.16 -4.06
C MET A 89 11.62 3.75 -4.64
N LYS A 90 12.35 3.60 -5.75
CA LYS A 90 12.73 2.27 -6.25
C LYS A 90 13.68 1.61 -5.24
N GLY A 91 13.34 0.40 -4.83
CA GLY A 91 14.16 -0.42 -3.94
C GLY A 91 14.17 -1.89 -4.35
N PRO A 92 14.85 -2.75 -3.57
CA PRO A 92 15.01 -4.18 -3.90
C PRO A 92 13.70 -4.99 -3.96
N ARG A 93 12.61 -4.45 -3.40
CA ARG A 93 11.28 -5.09 -3.36
C ARG A 93 10.24 -4.30 -4.18
N GLY A 94 10.70 -3.52 -5.16
CA GLY A 94 9.86 -2.61 -5.94
C GLY A 94 9.74 -1.24 -5.28
N LEU A 95 8.63 -0.54 -5.55
CA LEU A 95 8.35 0.77 -4.97
C LEU A 95 8.18 0.65 -3.46
N THR A 96 8.91 1.50 -2.75
CA THR A 96 8.98 1.48 -1.30
C THR A 96 8.73 2.88 -0.73
N PHE A 97 7.74 2.99 0.14
CA PHE A 97 7.53 4.17 0.97
C PHE A 97 8.32 4.02 2.26
N THR A 98 9.16 5.00 2.59
CA THR A 98 9.93 5.02 3.84
C THR A 98 9.35 6.07 4.78
N ASN A 99 8.95 5.65 5.96
CA ASN A 99 8.30 6.46 6.99
C ASN A 99 7.16 7.36 6.46
N PRO A 100 6.23 6.84 5.63
CA PRO A 100 5.12 7.66 5.15
C PRO A 100 4.14 7.98 6.28
N SER A 101 3.29 8.98 6.03
CA SER A 101 2.05 9.13 6.80
C SER A 101 1.07 8.02 6.43
N TYR A 102 0.18 7.70 7.35
CA TYR A 102 -0.83 6.66 7.17
C TYR A 102 -2.14 7.07 7.82
N GLU A 103 -3.23 6.56 7.25
CA GLU A 103 -4.57 6.67 7.82
C GLU A 103 -5.20 5.28 7.92
N LEU A 104 -5.86 5.02 9.04
CA LEU A 104 -6.57 3.78 9.30
C LEU A 104 -8.01 3.90 8.81
N LEU A 105 -8.51 2.88 8.11
CA LEU A 105 -9.90 2.78 7.64
C LEU A 105 -10.76 1.85 8.51
#